data_AF-A0A9N8HD25-F1
#
_entry.id   AF-A0A9N8HD25-F1
#
_cell.length_a   1.000
_cell.length_b   1.000
_cell.length_c   1.000
_cell.angle_alpha   90.00
_cell.angle_beta   90.00
_cell.angle_gamma   90.00
#
_symmetry.space_group_name_H-M   'P 1'
#
loop_
_entity.id
_entity.type
_entity.pdbx_description
1 polymer ?
#
loop_
_entity_poly.entity_id
_entity_poly.type
_entity_poly.pdbx_seq_one_letter_code
_entity_poly.pdbx_strand_id
1 'polypeptide(L)'
;MAMMISPTATPTNSNTCTTTTKRSTRSEWLLVLAVSVCFVLLDVSYLAIRNSSPSIPSAASVTTGIVKSGRRQLGETKKIEETQYVEFDAKDRISKLRMFALSDYTVLGPTQFPTPTRCIQRSLASGTGNSGGPTVVEVAPIIKPVLGQHRSDHDAVFAFAAEYDLSIYQGFILSLRKTGFQGDIVLAVSPLDLANPDTNDKPTDRQIQLHSFFASDPHVIIYVVPFVCYNAEGQSTESAKGGIRICHCHVLYGTRNVTQPNKDRHIEYSATEWKPIPDFREARPVATTRYELYWIWSTQYQPHTWQMLVDARDTFFQEDPFASVPREPNLQRKNGVIFFFGENAEATRIGKSDKNRKWLTNAYGLKVIRAMEDKPTICSGATMGEQIALETYLRAMVNEFDETEIRLMGADQGFHNYLYYSGKLQYAERIRSITVFDQGRGIVNNMGAMRTKEPNEWGNGKLIQTEAKSGDQVVFNWDETISPVVHQFDRFKPLGRFFYRVKTKELAKDWEQRQADKKKKKKV
;
A
#
# COMPACT_ATOMS: atom_id res chain seq x y z
N MET A 1 61.67 -46.35 2.21
CA MET A 1 61.19 -45.46 1.12
C MET A 1 60.89 -44.11 1.76
N ALA A 2 61.84 -43.20 1.98
CA ALA A 2 62.61 -42.36 1.02
C ALA A 2 61.63 -41.55 0.15
N MET A 3 61.56 -40.20 0.10
CA MET A 3 62.43 -39.05 0.46
C MET A 3 61.51 -37.84 0.78
N MET A 4 61.75 -36.95 1.78
CA MET A 4 62.68 -35.78 1.80
C MET A 4 62.44 -34.80 0.62
N ILE A 5 62.28 -33.46 0.71
CA ILE A 5 63.05 -32.40 1.40
C ILE A 5 62.19 -31.10 1.47
N SER A 6 62.23 -30.39 2.60
CA SER A 6 62.01 -28.93 2.81
C SER A 6 63.42 -28.27 2.93
N PRO A 7 63.73 -26.93 2.91
CA PRO A 7 62.92 -25.83 3.48
C PRO A 7 63.19 -24.37 2.95
N THR A 8 62.50 -23.39 3.57
CA THR A 8 62.91 -22.01 3.98
C THR A 8 63.49 -20.97 3.01
N ALA A 9 62.90 -19.76 2.99
CA ALA A 9 63.51 -18.50 3.51
C ALA A 9 62.64 -17.23 3.25
N THR A 10 62.46 -16.40 4.29
CA THR A 10 62.14 -14.94 4.32
C THR A 10 63.45 -14.14 4.49
N PRO A 11 63.52 -12.78 4.68
CA PRO A 11 62.70 -11.60 4.32
C PRO A 11 63.53 -10.42 3.72
N THR A 12 62.91 -9.34 3.20
CA THR A 12 63.47 -7.95 3.15
C THR A 12 62.32 -6.94 2.89
N ASN A 13 62.02 -6.03 3.83
CA ASN A 13 62.54 -4.66 4.05
C ASN A 13 61.84 -3.52 3.25
N SER A 14 61.16 -2.66 4.03
CA SER A 14 61.08 -1.19 4.01
C SER A 14 61.14 -0.44 2.67
N ASN A 15 60.12 0.41 2.41
CA ASN A 15 60.33 1.86 2.34
C ASN A 15 59.02 2.69 2.31
N THR A 16 59.10 3.78 3.07
CA THR A 16 58.26 4.97 3.19
C THR A 16 57.90 5.65 1.86
N CYS A 17 56.69 6.24 1.76
CA CYS A 17 56.47 7.41 0.89
C CYS A 17 55.32 8.31 1.39
N THR A 18 55.74 9.40 2.04
CA THR A 18 55.26 10.78 2.00
C THR A 18 53.78 11.14 1.71
N THR A 19 53.27 11.88 2.69
CA THR A 19 52.26 12.93 2.60
C THR A 19 52.47 13.89 1.43
N THR A 20 51.39 14.19 0.70
CA THR A 20 51.28 15.44 -0.08
C THR A 20 49.92 16.08 0.15
N THR A 21 49.95 17.16 0.92
CA THR A 21 48.90 18.14 1.11
C THR A 21 48.64 18.87 -0.21
N LYS A 22 47.42 18.74 -0.75
CA LYS A 22 46.90 19.68 -1.76
C LYS A 22 45.80 20.54 -1.14
N ARG A 23 46.16 21.80 -0.86
CA ARG A 23 45.25 22.93 -0.76
C ARG A 23 44.53 23.06 -2.12
N SER A 24 43.20 22.96 -2.09
CA SER A 24 42.34 23.42 -3.18
C SER A 24 41.51 24.59 -2.68
N THR A 25 41.35 25.56 -3.57
CA THR A 25 41.07 26.97 -3.35
C THR A 25 39.58 27.30 -3.31
N ARG A 26 39.29 28.44 -2.69
CA ARG A 26 38.03 28.89 -2.12
C ARG A 26 37.09 29.56 -3.14
N SER A 27 36.86 28.95 -4.32
CA SER A 27 36.13 29.61 -5.42
C SER A 27 34.86 28.92 -5.95
N GLU A 28 34.36 27.85 -5.30
CA GLU A 28 33.16 27.13 -5.79
C GLU A 28 31.84 27.48 -5.05
N TRP A 29 31.87 28.37 -4.06
CA TRP A 29 30.68 28.69 -3.24
C TRP A 29 29.78 29.83 -3.78
N LEU A 30 30.17 30.49 -4.87
CA LEU A 30 29.39 31.60 -5.45
C LEU A 30 28.45 31.18 -6.59
N LEU A 31 28.62 29.99 -7.18
CA LEU A 31 27.74 29.52 -8.26
C LEU A 31 26.47 28.80 -7.74
N VAL A 32 26.50 28.28 -6.52
CA VAL A 32 25.36 27.55 -5.92
C VAL A 32 24.28 28.50 -5.36
N LEU A 33 24.64 29.75 -5.04
CA LEU A 33 23.69 30.76 -4.57
C LEU A 33 22.91 31.45 -5.71
N ALA A 34 23.47 31.54 -6.92
CA ALA A 34 22.81 32.18 -8.06
C ALA A 34 21.68 31.32 -8.66
N VAL A 35 21.78 29.98 -8.58
CA VAL A 35 20.75 29.06 -9.10
C VAL A 35 19.55 28.95 -8.14
N SER A 36 19.72 29.26 -6.85
CA SER A 36 18.64 29.16 -5.86
C SER A 36 17.70 30.39 -5.85
N VAL A 37 18.14 31.54 -6.38
CA VAL A 37 17.33 32.78 -6.43
C VAL A 37 16.41 32.83 -7.67
N CYS A 38 16.74 32.13 -8.76
CA CYS A 38 15.87 32.06 -9.95
C CYS A 38 14.62 31.18 -9.79
N PHE A 39 14.59 30.26 -8.82
CA PHE A 39 13.42 29.41 -8.57
C PHE A 39 12.36 30.04 -7.64
N VAL A 40 12.68 31.15 -6.97
CA VAL A 40 11.73 31.84 -6.06
C VAL A 40 10.93 32.93 -6.79
N LEU A 41 11.33 33.35 -8.00
CA LEU A 41 10.70 34.45 -8.74
C LEU A 41 9.71 34.01 -9.85
N LEU A 42 9.51 32.70 -10.06
CA LEU A 42 8.57 32.17 -11.06
C LEU A 42 7.17 31.83 -10.50
N ASP A 43 6.94 31.99 -9.19
CA ASP A 43 5.66 31.63 -8.54
C ASP A 43 4.75 32.84 -8.21
N VAL A 44 5.16 34.07 -8.57
CA VAL A 44 4.43 35.31 -8.21
C VAL A 44 3.66 35.92 -9.39
N SER A 45 3.77 35.40 -10.61
CA SER A 45 3.18 36.02 -11.80
C SER A 45 1.85 35.42 -12.28
N TYR A 46 1.16 34.60 -11.46
CA TYR A 46 -0.12 33.97 -11.85
C TYR A 46 -1.36 34.44 -11.06
N LEU A 47 -1.26 35.57 -10.36
CA LEU A 47 -2.39 36.22 -9.67
C LEU A 47 -2.54 37.67 -10.13
N ALA A 48 -2.91 37.85 -11.40
CA ALA A 48 -3.53 39.09 -11.86
C ALA A 48 -4.40 38.83 -13.08
N ILE A 49 -5.57 39.47 -13.10
CA ILE A 49 -6.50 39.67 -14.23
C ILE A 49 -7.68 38.67 -14.31
N ARG A 50 -8.79 38.99 -13.62
CA ARG A 50 -10.03 39.47 -14.27
C ARG A 50 -11.11 39.89 -13.25
N ASN A 51 -11.25 41.22 -13.11
CA ASN A 51 -12.48 41.86 -12.66
C ASN A 51 -13.35 42.14 -13.89
N SER A 52 -14.63 41.76 -13.85
CA SER A 52 -15.72 42.49 -14.51
C SER A 52 -17.05 42.00 -13.96
N SER A 53 -17.69 42.84 -13.15
CA SER A 53 -19.10 42.75 -12.80
C SER A 53 -19.97 43.22 -13.97
N PRO A 54 -21.27 42.88 -13.99
CA PRO A 54 -22.21 43.98 -13.80
C PRO A 54 -23.46 43.66 -12.94
N SER A 55 -23.83 44.70 -12.18
CA SER A 55 -25.17 45.18 -11.79
C SER A 55 -26.25 44.25 -11.22
N ILE A 56 -26.65 44.63 -10.01
CA ILE A 56 -27.87 44.31 -9.23
C ILE A 56 -29.15 44.81 -9.95
N PRO A 57 -30.33 44.23 -9.66
CA PRO A 57 -31.33 45.03 -8.95
C PRO A 57 -31.93 44.32 -7.72
N SER A 58 -32.44 45.17 -6.84
CA SER A 58 -32.76 44.95 -5.43
C SER A 58 -34.12 44.31 -5.13
N ALA A 59 -34.20 43.87 -3.87
CA ALA A 59 -35.35 43.95 -2.96
C ALA A 59 -36.39 42.82 -2.96
N ALA A 60 -36.45 42.09 -1.85
CA ALA A 60 -37.64 42.04 -1.00
C ALA A 60 -37.29 41.49 0.40
N SER A 61 -37.76 42.22 1.40
CA SER A 61 -37.94 41.85 2.81
C SER A 61 -38.80 40.59 2.95
N VAL A 62 -38.64 39.80 4.04
CA VAL A 62 -39.73 39.43 4.98
C VAL A 62 -39.32 38.35 6.00
N THR A 63 -39.57 38.71 7.27
CA THR A 63 -39.82 37.95 8.52
C THR A 63 -38.78 37.01 9.16
N THR A 64 -38.46 37.42 10.38
CA THR A 64 -37.99 36.65 11.53
C THR A 64 -38.95 35.52 11.95
N GLY A 65 -38.42 34.29 12.05
CA GLY A 65 -39.07 33.16 12.72
C GLY A 65 -38.18 32.63 13.84
N ILE A 66 -38.62 32.85 15.08
CA ILE A 66 -38.04 32.31 16.31
C ILE A 66 -38.29 30.80 16.35
N VAL A 67 -37.22 29.99 16.42
CA VAL A 67 -37.33 28.58 16.80
C VAL A 67 -36.55 28.35 18.08
N LYS A 68 -37.29 28.17 19.18
CA LYS A 68 -36.80 27.58 20.42
C LYS A 68 -36.59 26.08 20.18
N SER A 69 -35.36 25.58 20.29
CA SER A 69 -35.10 24.15 20.44
C SER A 69 -34.59 23.87 21.86
N GLY A 70 -35.31 22.99 22.54
CA GLY A 70 -35.18 22.73 23.98
C GLY A 70 -33.88 22.06 24.41
N ARG A 71 -33.41 22.47 25.59
CA ARG A 71 -32.53 21.70 26.45
C ARG A 71 -33.22 20.39 26.84
N ARG A 72 -32.55 19.26 26.59
CA ARG A 72 -32.81 18.00 27.30
C ARG A 72 -31.61 17.73 28.21
N GLN A 73 -31.83 17.88 29.52
CA GLN A 73 -31.01 17.28 30.57
C GLN A 73 -31.39 15.80 30.69
N LEU A 74 -30.37 14.95 30.76
CA LEU A 74 -30.34 13.59 31.32
C LEU A 74 -28.90 13.50 31.85
N GLY A 75 -28.61 13.21 33.11
CA GLY A 75 -29.24 12.28 34.03
C GLY A 75 -28.10 11.39 34.53
N GLU A 76 -27.93 11.33 35.85
CA GLU A 76 -26.82 10.77 36.62
C GLU A 76 -26.12 9.50 36.08
N THR A 77 -24.79 9.52 36.10
CA THR A 77 -23.91 8.37 35.96
C THR A 77 -23.92 7.52 37.23
N LYS A 78 -24.20 6.21 37.10
CA LYS A 78 -23.96 5.22 38.15
C LYS A 78 -23.14 4.04 37.62
N LYS A 79 -22.09 3.75 38.39
CA LYS A 79 -21.25 2.54 38.52
C LYS A 79 -20.99 1.68 37.27
N ILE A 80 -19.72 1.70 36.88
CA ILE A 80 -19.06 0.72 36.01
C ILE A 80 -18.71 -0.50 36.87
N GLU A 81 -19.28 -1.66 36.55
CA GLU A 81 -18.74 -2.99 36.89
C GLU A 81 -19.10 -3.98 35.78
N GLU A 82 -18.14 -4.88 35.50
CA GLU A 82 -18.10 -5.98 34.53
C GLU A 82 -18.15 -5.65 33.03
N THR A 83 -17.00 -5.86 32.37
CA THR A 83 -16.81 -5.98 30.92
C THR A 83 -17.73 -7.05 30.34
N GLN A 84 -18.94 -6.66 29.97
CA GLN A 84 -19.75 -7.37 28.98
C GLN A 84 -19.00 -7.34 27.65
N TYR A 85 -18.80 -8.52 27.07
CA TYR A 85 -18.60 -8.63 25.63
C TYR A 85 -19.73 -7.85 24.94
N VAL A 86 -19.38 -6.87 24.11
CA VAL A 86 -20.33 -6.19 23.24
C VAL A 86 -20.83 -7.23 22.25
N GLU A 87 -21.95 -7.87 22.58
CA GLU A 87 -22.71 -8.68 21.63
C GLU A 87 -23.25 -7.71 20.57
N PHE A 88 -22.54 -7.60 19.45
CA PHE A 88 -22.92 -6.75 18.34
C PHE A 88 -24.24 -7.27 17.75
N ASP A 89 -25.35 -6.65 18.17
CA ASP A 89 -26.69 -7.00 17.70
C ASP A 89 -26.78 -6.90 16.17
N ALA A 90 -26.88 -8.06 15.52
CA ALA A 90 -27.01 -8.21 14.08
C ALA A 90 -28.28 -7.52 13.52
N LYS A 91 -29.29 -7.20 14.36
CA LYS A 91 -30.52 -6.53 13.93
C LYS A 91 -30.37 -5.01 13.83
N ASP A 92 -29.48 -4.38 14.61
CA ASP A 92 -29.22 -2.94 14.50
C ASP A 92 -28.25 -2.60 13.33
N ARG A 93 -27.56 -3.62 12.77
CA ARG A 93 -26.70 -3.50 11.57
C ARG A 93 -27.45 -3.11 10.30
N ILE A 94 -28.71 -3.51 10.12
CA ILE A 94 -29.38 -3.41 8.82
C ILE A 94 -30.26 -2.15 8.71
N SER A 95 -30.78 -1.63 9.82
CA SER A 95 -31.75 -0.53 9.78
C SER A 95 -31.12 0.87 9.79
N LYS A 96 -29.94 1.03 10.40
CA LYS A 96 -29.26 2.35 10.52
C LYS A 96 -28.09 2.55 9.56
N LEU A 97 -27.60 1.48 8.93
CA LEU A 97 -26.73 1.56 7.74
C LEU A 97 -27.59 1.46 6.47
N ARG A 98 -28.54 2.38 6.28
CA ARG A 98 -29.04 2.71 4.94
C ARG A 98 -27.92 3.40 4.14
N MET A 99 -26.81 2.70 3.93
CA MET A 99 -25.86 3.03 2.89
C MET A 99 -26.53 2.67 1.58
N PHE A 100 -26.99 3.71 0.88
CA PHE A 100 -27.30 3.76 -0.55
C PHE A 100 -27.89 2.47 -1.14
N ALA A 101 -29.22 2.41 -1.27
CA ALA A 101 -29.86 1.41 -2.10
C ALA A 101 -29.35 1.58 -3.55
N LEU A 102 -28.58 0.61 -4.01
CA LEU A 102 -27.91 0.53 -5.32
C LEU A 102 -28.87 0.23 -6.49
N SER A 103 -30.19 0.36 -6.29
CA SER A 103 -31.20 0.00 -7.30
C SER A 103 -31.14 0.81 -8.59
N ASP A 104 -30.37 1.90 -8.61
CA ASP A 104 -30.41 2.89 -9.68
C ASP A 104 -29.32 2.71 -10.75
N TYR A 105 -28.50 1.64 -10.68
CA TYR A 105 -27.39 1.45 -11.63
C TYR A 105 -27.42 0.08 -12.31
N THR A 106 -27.35 0.11 -13.65
CA THR A 106 -26.98 -1.06 -14.45
C THR A 106 -25.49 -1.33 -14.24
N VAL A 107 -25.13 -2.56 -13.84
CA VAL A 107 -23.71 -2.94 -13.76
C VAL A 107 -23.07 -2.81 -15.15
N LEU A 108 -22.04 -1.98 -15.23
CA LEU A 108 -21.48 -1.52 -16.51
C LEU A 108 -20.40 -2.46 -17.09
N GLY A 109 -20.25 -3.70 -16.58
CA GLY A 109 -19.20 -4.58 -17.08
C GLY A 109 -19.18 -5.99 -16.49
N PRO A 110 -18.21 -6.82 -16.95
CA PRO A 110 -18.05 -8.18 -16.45
C PRO A 110 -17.67 -8.17 -14.96
N THR A 111 -18.24 -9.12 -14.21
CA THR A 111 -17.94 -9.33 -12.78
C THR A 111 -16.98 -10.49 -12.54
N GLN A 112 -16.48 -11.10 -13.62
CA GLN A 112 -15.44 -12.11 -13.60
C GLN A 112 -14.13 -11.50 -14.07
N PHE A 113 -13.19 -11.38 -13.15
CA PHE A 113 -11.88 -10.79 -13.41
C PHE A 113 -10.87 -11.89 -13.73
N PRO A 114 -10.15 -11.79 -14.86
CA PRO A 114 -9.12 -12.75 -15.22
C PRO A 114 -7.95 -12.72 -14.22
N THR A 115 -7.23 -13.82 -14.10
CA THR A 115 -5.93 -13.77 -13.43
C THR A 115 -4.97 -12.89 -14.25
N PRO A 116 -4.02 -12.18 -13.61
CA PRO A 116 -2.96 -11.44 -14.31
C PRO A 116 -2.17 -12.30 -15.31
N THR A 117 -2.11 -13.62 -15.09
CA THR A 117 -1.48 -14.59 -16.01
C THR A 117 -2.27 -14.81 -17.31
N ARG A 118 -3.58 -14.54 -17.34
CA ARG A 118 -4.42 -14.78 -18.52
C ARG A 118 -4.01 -13.93 -19.72
N CYS A 119 -3.68 -12.66 -19.48
CA CYS A 119 -3.20 -11.74 -20.54
C CYS A 119 -1.90 -12.27 -21.16
N ILE A 120 -0.99 -12.76 -20.32
CA ILE A 120 0.27 -13.38 -20.74
C ILE A 120 0.02 -14.66 -21.56
N GLN A 121 -0.86 -15.54 -21.08
CA GLN A 121 -1.22 -16.78 -21.77
C GLN A 121 -1.80 -16.52 -23.16
N ARG A 122 -2.67 -15.49 -23.30
CA ARG A 122 -3.22 -15.08 -24.59
C ARG A 122 -2.13 -14.61 -25.55
N SER A 123 -1.20 -13.77 -25.08
CA SER A 123 -0.09 -13.30 -25.90
C SER A 123 0.79 -14.46 -26.38
N LEU A 124 1.10 -15.42 -25.52
CA LEU A 124 1.89 -16.60 -25.88
C LEU A 124 1.17 -17.52 -26.88
N ALA A 125 -0.13 -17.75 -26.69
CA ALA A 125 -0.93 -18.61 -27.57
C ALA A 125 -1.05 -18.04 -29.00
N SER A 126 -1.03 -16.72 -29.16
CA SER A 126 -1.09 -16.08 -30.48
C SER A 126 0.18 -16.30 -31.34
N GLY A 127 1.32 -16.59 -30.70
CA GLY A 127 2.60 -16.80 -31.40
C GLY A 127 2.90 -18.26 -31.75
N THR A 128 2.27 -19.22 -31.08
CA THR A 128 2.47 -20.66 -31.32
C THR A 128 1.39 -21.18 -32.26
N GLY A 129 1.64 -21.15 -33.57
CA GLY A 129 0.74 -21.79 -34.54
C GLY A 129 0.46 -23.24 -34.13
N ASN A 130 -0.82 -23.65 -34.17
CA ASN A 130 -1.38 -24.95 -33.75
C ASN A 130 -0.41 -26.14 -33.81
N SER A 131 0.47 -26.26 -32.82
CA SER A 131 1.25 -27.47 -32.60
C SER A 131 0.35 -28.40 -31.81
N GLY A 132 -0.35 -29.30 -32.50
CA GLY A 132 -1.24 -30.31 -31.92
C GLY A 132 -0.53 -31.36 -31.05
N GLY A 133 0.56 -30.99 -30.37
CA GLY A 133 1.30 -31.83 -29.45
C GLY A 133 0.72 -31.80 -28.03
N PRO A 134 1.06 -32.79 -27.18
CA PRO A 134 0.57 -32.93 -25.80
C PRO A 134 1.23 -31.95 -24.80
N THR A 135 2.10 -31.06 -25.27
CA THR A 135 2.84 -30.11 -24.43
C THR A 135 2.08 -28.79 -24.35
N VAL A 136 1.74 -28.39 -23.12
CA VAL A 136 1.09 -27.11 -22.81
C VAL A 136 2.11 -26.17 -22.17
N VAL A 137 2.04 -24.89 -22.51
CA VAL A 137 2.83 -23.84 -21.84
C VAL A 137 2.07 -23.36 -20.61
N GLU A 138 2.61 -23.63 -19.42
CA GLU A 138 2.10 -23.07 -18.17
C GLU A 138 2.70 -21.70 -17.89
N VAL A 139 1.93 -20.80 -17.28
CA VAL A 139 2.35 -19.48 -16.83
C VAL A 139 2.00 -19.32 -15.36
N ALA A 140 2.97 -18.96 -14.52
CA ALA A 140 2.75 -18.72 -13.10
C ALA A 140 3.67 -17.60 -12.56
N PRO A 141 3.33 -17.01 -11.40
CA PRO A 141 4.28 -16.21 -10.63
C PRO A 141 5.50 -17.06 -10.26
N ILE A 142 6.70 -16.51 -10.45
CA ILE A 142 7.96 -17.19 -10.09
C ILE A 142 8.81 -16.40 -9.10
N ILE A 143 8.44 -15.14 -8.83
CA ILE A 143 9.13 -14.33 -7.82
C ILE A 143 9.01 -14.98 -6.44
N LYS A 144 10.12 -15.03 -5.71
CA LYS A 144 10.21 -15.60 -4.35
C LYS A 144 10.65 -14.53 -3.36
N PRO A 145 10.29 -14.66 -2.07
CA PRO A 145 10.85 -13.78 -1.06
C PRO A 145 12.35 -14.02 -0.93
N VAL A 146 13.12 -12.95 -0.79
CA VAL A 146 14.56 -13.04 -0.46
C VAL A 146 14.79 -13.23 1.04
N LEU A 147 13.77 -12.94 1.85
CA LEU A 147 13.79 -13.07 3.30
C LEU A 147 12.41 -13.48 3.80
N GLY A 148 12.37 -14.40 4.78
CA GLY A 148 11.14 -14.87 5.40
C GLY A 148 10.38 -15.91 4.55
N GLN A 149 9.31 -16.45 5.12
CA GLN A 149 8.43 -17.42 4.47
C GLN A 149 6.98 -17.16 4.87
N HIS A 150 6.06 -17.28 3.92
CA HIS A 150 4.63 -17.14 4.15
C HIS A 150 4.10 -18.23 5.08
N ARG A 151 3.25 -17.83 6.03
CA ARG A 151 2.45 -18.74 6.87
C ARG A 151 1.00 -18.69 6.41
N SER A 152 0.62 -19.65 5.59
CA SER A 152 -0.65 -19.61 4.84
C SER A 152 -1.92 -19.51 5.71
N ASP A 153 -1.83 -19.91 6.96
CA ASP A 153 -2.89 -19.96 7.96
C ASP A 153 -2.92 -18.71 8.88
N HIS A 154 -2.04 -17.74 8.67
CA HIS A 154 -1.98 -16.51 9.44
C HIS A 154 -2.55 -15.33 8.66
N ASP A 155 -3.04 -14.33 9.40
CA ASP A 155 -3.38 -13.03 8.82
C ASP A 155 -2.12 -12.29 8.38
N ALA A 156 -2.25 -11.38 7.42
CA ALA A 156 -1.10 -10.70 6.84
C ALA A 156 -1.33 -9.24 6.49
N VAL A 157 -0.31 -8.40 6.68
CA VAL A 157 -0.26 -7.02 6.22
C VAL A 157 0.67 -6.92 5.02
N PHE A 158 0.16 -6.45 3.89
CA PHE A 158 0.89 -6.26 2.65
C PHE A 158 1.14 -4.78 2.42
N ALA A 159 2.39 -4.41 2.13
CA ALA A 159 2.72 -3.06 1.75
C ALA A 159 3.78 -3.01 0.64
N PHE A 160 3.67 -1.98 -0.21
CA PHE A 160 4.71 -1.67 -1.18
C PHE A 160 5.57 -0.56 -0.58
N ALA A 161 6.85 -0.85 -0.40
CA ALA A 161 7.77 -0.01 0.36
C ALA A 161 9.14 0.03 -0.32
N ALA A 162 9.23 0.75 -1.43
CA ALA A 162 10.46 0.91 -2.19
C ALA A 162 11.10 2.29 -1.95
N GLU A 163 12.42 2.30 -1.81
CA GLU A 163 13.29 3.48 -1.74
C GLU A 163 13.03 4.39 -0.55
N TYR A 164 12.57 3.82 0.57
CA TYR A 164 12.32 4.58 1.79
C TYR A 164 13.51 4.58 2.75
N ASP A 165 13.62 5.59 3.60
CA ASP A 165 14.61 5.57 4.67
C ASP A 165 14.29 4.45 5.68
N LEU A 166 15.32 3.92 6.35
CA LEU A 166 15.18 2.89 7.40
C LEU A 166 14.11 3.27 8.43
N SER A 167 14.01 4.55 8.77
CA SER A 167 13.02 5.07 9.71
C SER A 167 11.56 4.80 9.30
N ILE A 168 11.25 4.79 8.00
CA ILE A 168 9.89 4.48 7.52
C ILE A 168 9.57 3.01 7.77
N TYR A 169 10.48 2.10 7.41
CA TYR A 169 10.32 0.67 7.67
C TYR A 169 10.21 0.38 9.18
N GLN A 170 11.05 1.04 9.99
CA GLN A 170 10.99 0.94 11.44
C GLN A 170 9.66 1.43 11.99
N GLY A 171 9.19 2.61 11.59
CA GLY A 171 7.90 3.16 12.03
C GLY A 171 6.74 2.22 11.69
N PHE A 172 6.71 1.71 10.46
CA PHE A 172 5.67 0.80 9.99
C PHE A 172 5.69 -0.55 10.72
N ILE A 173 6.81 -1.28 10.68
CA ILE A 173 6.92 -2.63 11.27
C ILE A 173 6.81 -2.59 12.79
N LEU A 174 7.54 -1.67 13.44
CA LEU A 174 7.62 -1.67 14.91
C LEU A 174 6.33 -1.16 15.55
N SER A 175 5.61 -0.23 14.92
CA SER A 175 4.29 0.17 15.42
C SER A 175 3.30 -0.98 15.34
N LEU A 176 3.26 -1.72 14.21
CA LEU A 176 2.41 -2.91 14.08
C LEU A 176 2.77 -3.98 15.12
N ARG A 177 4.05 -4.29 15.31
CA ARG A 177 4.46 -5.28 16.33
C ARG A 177 4.17 -4.81 17.76
N LYS A 178 4.17 -3.51 18.04
CA LYS A 178 3.82 -2.96 19.36
C LYS A 178 2.35 -3.23 19.73
N THR A 179 1.47 -3.43 18.73
CA THR A 179 0.07 -3.80 18.95
C THR A 179 -0.13 -5.25 19.41
N GLY A 180 0.90 -6.08 19.33
CA GLY A 180 0.83 -7.52 19.60
C GLY A 180 0.63 -8.39 18.36
N PHE A 181 0.43 -7.81 17.17
CA PHE A 181 0.24 -8.55 15.92
C PHE A 181 1.39 -9.55 15.66
N GLN A 182 1.04 -10.83 15.50
CA GLN A 182 1.98 -11.94 15.26
C GLN A 182 1.94 -12.48 13.82
N GLY A 183 1.05 -11.97 12.97
CA GLY A 183 0.90 -12.39 11.58
C GLY A 183 2.05 -11.94 10.67
N ASP A 184 1.92 -12.20 9.38
CA ASP A 184 2.95 -11.89 8.40
C ASP A 184 2.95 -10.40 8.04
N ILE A 185 4.13 -9.83 7.85
CA ILE A 185 4.30 -8.49 7.28
C ILE A 185 5.05 -8.66 5.95
N VAL A 186 4.34 -8.55 4.84
CA VAL A 186 4.88 -8.77 3.49
C VAL A 186 5.18 -7.43 2.83
N LEU A 187 6.45 -7.21 2.49
CA LEU A 187 6.92 -5.99 1.86
C LEU A 187 7.54 -6.27 0.49
N ALA A 188 7.22 -5.43 -0.49
CA ALA A 188 8.03 -5.26 -1.69
C ALA A 188 8.97 -4.08 -1.50
N VAL A 189 10.25 -4.31 -1.76
CA VAL A 189 11.30 -3.28 -1.72
C VAL A 189 12.03 -3.22 -3.07
N SER A 190 12.77 -2.14 -3.32
CA SER A 190 13.59 -2.01 -4.52
C SER A 190 14.95 -2.71 -4.36
N PRO A 191 15.65 -3.02 -5.47
CA PRO A 191 17.05 -3.45 -5.41
C PRO A 191 17.97 -2.43 -4.72
N LEU A 192 17.61 -1.15 -4.69
CA LEU A 192 18.36 -0.11 -3.97
C LEU A 192 18.24 -0.26 -2.44
N ASP A 193 17.17 -0.89 -1.95
CA ASP A 193 16.92 -1.14 -0.53
C ASP A 193 17.56 -2.42 -0.04
N LEU A 194 17.55 -3.46 -0.87
CA LEU A 194 18.10 -4.76 -0.52
C LEU A 194 18.75 -5.39 -1.76
N ALA A 195 20.00 -5.81 -1.62
CA ALA A 195 20.73 -6.43 -2.72
C ALA A 195 20.00 -7.72 -3.16
N ASN A 196 19.88 -7.91 -4.47
CA ASN A 196 19.35 -9.15 -5.01
C ASN A 196 20.42 -10.24 -4.83
N PRO A 197 20.15 -11.36 -4.13
CA PRO A 197 21.12 -12.43 -3.93
C PRO A 197 21.63 -13.03 -5.25
N ASP A 198 20.89 -12.89 -6.35
CA ASP A 198 21.28 -13.38 -7.67
C ASP A 198 22.29 -12.47 -8.38
N THR A 199 22.61 -11.31 -7.80
CA THR A 199 23.63 -10.38 -8.33
C THR A 199 24.96 -10.56 -7.61
N ASN A 200 26.07 -10.48 -8.34
CA ASN A 200 27.42 -10.54 -7.77
C ASN A 200 27.85 -9.22 -7.10
N ASP A 201 26.95 -8.25 -7.01
CA ASP A 201 27.27 -6.92 -6.51
C ASP A 201 27.40 -6.93 -4.98
N LYS A 202 28.43 -6.22 -4.50
CA LYS A 202 28.64 -6.07 -3.06
C LYS A 202 27.54 -5.18 -2.47
N PRO A 203 26.83 -5.61 -1.40
CA PRO A 203 25.80 -4.78 -0.79
C PRO A 203 26.39 -3.52 -0.18
N THR A 204 25.64 -2.42 -0.30
CA THR A 204 25.93 -1.13 0.34
C THR A 204 25.67 -1.21 1.85
N ASP A 205 26.25 -0.28 2.62
CA ASP A 205 26.01 -0.18 4.07
C ASP A 205 24.51 -0.03 4.40
N ARG A 206 23.77 0.71 3.57
CA ARG A 206 22.31 0.87 3.69
C ARG A 206 21.59 -0.47 3.52
N GLN A 207 21.93 -1.24 2.49
CA GLN A 207 21.34 -2.58 2.26
C GLN A 207 21.68 -3.55 3.39
N ILE A 208 22.90 -3.49 3.94
CA ILE A 208 23.29 -4.30 5.10
C ILE A 208 22.46 -3.95 6.34
N GLN A 209 22.25 -2.65 6.61
CA GLN A 209 21.43 -2.19 7.74
C GLN A 209 19.97 -2.62 7.58
N LEU A 210 19.38 -2.44 6.39
CA LEU A 210 18.01 -2.85 6.09
C LEU A 210 17.85 -4.38 6.21
N HIS A 211 18.78 -5.15 5.63
CA HIS A 211 18.79 -6.61 5.76
C HIS A 211 18.82 -7.03 7.24
N SER A 212 19.72 -6.46 8.04
CA SER A 212 19.83 -6.78 9.46
C SER A 212 18.56 -6.41 10.24
N PHE A 213 17.88 -5.33 9.86
CA PHE A 213 16.62 -4.94 10.48
C PHE A 213 15.50 -5.92 10.12
N PHE A 214 15.30 -6.22 8.84
CA PHE A 214 14.27 -7.17 8.37
C PHE A 214 14.51 -8.58 8.93
N ALA A 215 15.74 -9.07 8.91
CA ALA A 215 16.10 -10.39 9.45
C ALA A 215 15.93 -10.52 10.97
N SER A 216 15.73 -9.40 11.68
CA SER A 216 15.52 -9.42 13.12
C SER A 216 14.12 -9.88 13.55
N ASP A 217 13.18 -9.96 12.59
CA ASP A 217 11.82 -10.43 12.75
C ASP A 217 11.55 -11.59 11.76
N PRO A 218 11.35 -12.83 12.23
CA PRO A 218 11.17 -14.00 11.36
C PRO A 218 9.84 -14.00 10.59
N HIS A 219 8.94 -13.06 10.89
CA HIS A 219 7.60 -12.95 10.30
C HIS A 219 7.49 -11.73 9.36
N VAL A 220 8.61 -11.06 9.10
CA VAL A 220 8.75 -10.10 8.01
C VAL A 220 9.18 -10.86 6.77
N ILE A 221 8.45 -10.68 5.67
CA ILE A 221 8.69 -11.35 4.39
C ILE A 221 9.02 -10.27 3.36
N ILE A 222 10.20 -10.35 2.76
CA ILE A 222 10.69 -9.33 1.83
C ILE A 222 10.80 -9.90 0.42
N TYR A 223 10.17 -9.21 -0.53
CA TYR A 223 10.37 -9.39 -1.95
C TYR A 223 11.19 -8.23 -2.50
N VAL A 224 12.28 -8.52 -3.22
CA VAL A 224 13.03 -7.53 -4.00
C VAL A 224 12.49 -7.57 -5.41
N VAL A 225 11.85 -6.47 -5.85
CA VAL A 225 11.16 -6.43 -7.14
C VAL A 225 12.06 -5.78 -8.19
N PRO A 226 12.44 -6.49 -9.26
CA PRO A 226 13.36 -5.96 -10.28
C PRO A 226 12.60 -5.08 -11.28
N PHE A 227 12.26 -3.87 -10.84
CA PHE A 227 11.66 -2.87 -11.70
C PHE A 227 12.65 -2.37 -12.75
N VAL A 228 12.17 -2.24 -13.98
CA VAL A 228 12.82 -1.43 -15.01
C VAL A 228 11.97 -0.19 -15.21
N CYS A 229 12.39 0.93 -14.62
CA CYS A 229 11.66 2.18 -14.65
C CYS A 229 12.16 3.10 -15.76
N TYR A 230 11.32 4.04 -16.19
CA TYR A 230 11.63 4.98 -17.26
C TYR A 230 11.48 6.44 -16.80
N ASN A 231 12.39 7.31 -17.22
CA ASN A 231 12.26 8.76 -17.06
C ASN A 231 11.31 9.36 -18.11
N ALA A 232 11.15 10.69 -18.11
CA ALA A 232 10.26 11.38 -19.06
C ALA A 232 10.74 11.25 -20.52
N GLU A 233 12.05 11.01 -20.70
CA GLU A 233 12.72 10.81 -21.98
C GLU A 233 12.66 9.35 -22.47
N GLY A 234 12.02 8.44 -21.71
CA GLY A 234 11.92 7.02 -22.05
C GLY A 234 13.20 6.21 -21.81
N GLN A 235 14.18 6.76 -21.08
CA GLN A 235 15.41 6.07 -20.74
C GLN A 235 15.23 5.25 -19.46
N SER A 236 15.80 4.04 -19.48
CA SER A 236 15.80 3.14 -18.32
C SER A 236 16.55 3.75 -17.14
N THR A 237 16.06 3.50 -15.93
CA THR A 237 16.61 3.99 -14.68
C THR A 237 16.25 3.05 -13.53
N GLU A 238 17.14 2.94 -12.55
CA GLU A 238 17.02 1.99 -11.43
C GLU A 238 16.01 2.42 -10.35
N SER A 239 15.71 3.72 -10.27
CA SER A 239 14.83 4.27 -9.24
C SER A 239 13.40 4.46 -9.78
N ALA A 240 12.41 4.11 -8.99
CA ALA A 240 11.00 4.44 -9.19
C ALA A 240 10.68 5.91 -8.87
N LYS A 241 11.62 6.65 -8.26
CA LYS A 241 11.51 8.07 -7.86
C LYS A 241 10.23 8.33 -7.06
N GLY A 242 10.02 7.57 -6.00
CA GLY A 242 8.81 7.67 -5.17
C GLY A 242 7.51 7.32 -5.93
N GLY A 243 7.63 6.50 -6.99
CA GLY A 243 6.51 6.02 -7.80
C GLY A 243 5.99 6.98 -8.86
N ILE A 244 6.72 8.06 -9.13
CA ILE A 244 6.39 9.01 -10.22
C ILE A 244 6.65 8.38 -11.59
N ARG A 245 7.62 7.47 -11.66
CA ARG A 245 8.03 6.81 -12.91
C ARG A 245 7.11 5.65 -13.26
N ILE A 246 7.00 5.39 -14.55
CA ILE A 246 6.41 4.16 -15.07
C ILE A 246 7.48 3.07 -15.10
N CYS A 247 7.10 1.84 -14.78
CA CYS A 247 8.03 0.73 -14.69
C CYS A 247 7.41 -0.54 -15.29
N HIS A 248 8.26 -1.38 -15.88
CA HIS A 248 7.96 -2.77 -16.15
C HIS A 248 8.41 -3.65 -14.99
N CYS A 249 7.71 -4.77 -14.80
CA CYS A 249 8.04 -5.76 -13.79
C CYS A 249 8.41 -7.07 -14.45
N HIS A 250 9.57 -7.06 -15.10
CA HIS A 250 10.11 -8.27 -15.68
C HIS A 250 10.29 -9.33 -14.59
N VAL A 251 10.26 -10.60 -14.99
CA VAL A 251 10.53 -11.76 -14.13
C VAL A 251 9.59 -11.97 -12.94
N LEU A 252 8.47 -11.23 -12.84
CA LEU A 252 7.39 -11.61 -11.92
C LEU A 252 6.80 -12.98 -12.28
N TYR A 253 6.72 -13.26 -13.58
CA TYR A 253 6.16 -14.47 -14.14
C TYR A 253 7.22 -15.28 -14.86
N GLY A 254 6.94 -16.57 -14.97
CA GLY A 254 7.69 -17.48 -15.82
C GLY A 254 6.79 -18.42 -16.58
N THR A 255 7.38 -19.05 -17.57
CA THR A 255 6.77 -20.13 -18.34
C THR A 255 7.50 -21.43 -18.12
N ARG A 256 6.78 -22.55 -18.20
CA ARG A 256 7.40 -23.89 -18.35
C ARG A 256 6.57 -24.74 -19.30
N ASN A 257 7.23 -25.66 -19.99
CA ASN A 257 6.54 -26.66 -20.80
C ASN A 257 6.13 -27.81 -19.89
N VAL A 258 4.85 -28.18 -19.94
CA VAL A 258 4.29 -29.32 -19.24
C VAL A 258 3.75 -30.30 -20.25
N THR A 259 4.30 -31.51 -20.25
CA THR A 259 3.80 -32.62 -21.05
C THR A 259 2.77 -33.36 -20.20
N GLN A 260 1.52 -33.33 -20.64
CA GLN A 260 0.46 -34.06 -19.93
C GLN A 260 0.60 -35.57 -20.19
N PRO A 261 0.30 -36.39 -19.18
CA PRO A 261 0.36 -37.84 -19.34
C PRO A 261 -0.66 -38.29 -20.38
N ASN A 262 -0.22 -39.11 -21.33
CA ASN A 262 -1.08 -39.73 -22.33
C ASN A 262 -0.91 -41.25 -22.26
N LYS A 263 -1.95 -41.93 -21.76
CA LYS A 263 -1.93 -43.39 -21.55
C LYS A 263 -1.77 -44.15 -22.87
N ASP A 264 -2.39 -43.69 -23.96
CA ASP A 264 -2.36 -44.36 -25.26
C ASP A 264 -0.99 -44.27 -25.94
N ARG A 265 -0.17 -43.28 -25.53
CA ARG A 265 1.16 -43.02 -26.10
C ARG A 265 2.31 -43.29 -25.14
N HIS A 266 2.03 -43.87 -23.95
CA HIS A 266 3.02 -44.07 -22.89
C HIS A 266 3.82 -42.80 -22.54
N ILE A 267 3.18 -41.63 -22.59
CA ILE A 267 3.81 -40.36 -22.25
C ILE A 267 3.62 -40.12 -20.75
N GLU A 268 4.72 -39.96 -20.03
CA GLU A 268 4.72 -39.60 -18.61
C GLU A 268 4.62 -38.08 -18.41
N TYR A 269 4.16 -37.67 -17.22
CA TYR A 269 4.19 -36.27 -16.83
C TYR A 269 5.64 -35.78 -16.74
N SER A 270 5.94 -34.69 -17.43
CA SER A 270 7.21 -33.99 -17.29
C SER A 270 7.00 -32.49 -17.35
N ALA A 271 7.79 -31.75 -16.58
CA ALA A 271 7.76 -30.30 -16.55
C ALA A 271 9.19 -29.76 -16.65
N THR A 272 9.41 -28.76 -17.51
CA THR A 272 10.70 -28.07 -17.57
C THR A 272 10.87 -27.13 -16.38
N GLU A 273 12.10 -26.66 -16.17
CA GLU A 273 12.36 -25.54 -15.26
C GLU A 273 11.59 -24.29 -15.69
N TRP A 274 11.26 -23.45 -14.70
CA TRP A 274 10.63 -22.15 -14.93
C TRP A 274 11.61 -21.21 -15.62
N LYS A 275 11.17 -20.65 -16.75
CA LYS A 275 11.91 -19.61 -17.47
C LYS A 275 11.24 -18.27 -17.22
N PRO A 276 11.93 -17.29 -16.61
CA PRO A 276 11.40 -15.95 -16.45
C PRO A 276 11.00 -15.35 -17.79
N ILE A 277 9.90 -14.59 -17.79
CA ILE A 277 9.42 -13.87 -18.97
C ILE A 277 9.44 -12.35 -18.75
N PRO A 278 9.59 -11.56 -19.82
CA PRO A 278 9.42 -10.11 -19.72
C PRO A 278 7.96 -9.75 -19.41
N ASP A 279 7.76 -8.59 -18.78
CA ASP A 279 6.43 -8.00 -18.66
C ASP A 279 6.01 -7.44 -20.02
N PHE A 280 5.02 -8.08 -20.65
CA PHE A 280 4.49 -7.67 -21.96
C PHE A 280 3.48 -6.53 -21.86
N ARG A 281 3.05 -6.15 -20.66
CA ARG A 281 2.09 -5.06 -20.47
C ARG A 281 2.80 -3.73 -20.54
N GLU A 282 2.06 -2.68 -20.84
CA GLU A 282 2.57 -1.32 -20.81
C GLU A 282 3.20 -0.96 -19.45
N ALA A 283 4.29 -0.19 -19.51
CA ALA A 283 4.94 0.31 -18.31
C ALA A 283 3.95 1.19 -17.53
N ARG A 284 3.88 0.96 -16.22
CA ARG A 284 2.85 1.55 -15.36
C ARG A 284 3.43 2.09 -14.05
N PRO A 285 2.79 3.08 -13.42
CA PRO A 285 3.24 3.57 -12.13
C PRO A 285 3.31 2.44 -11.11
N VAL A 286 4.32 2.46 -10.22
CA VAL A 286 4.45 1.42 -9.17
C VAL A 286 3.24 1.36 -8.23
N ALA A 287 2.53 2.49 -8.06
CA ALA A 287 1.27 2.57 -7.32
C ALA A 287 0.17 1.68 -7.92
N THR A 288 0.22 1.42 -9.23
CA THR A 288 -0.64 0.46 -9.92
C THR A 288 -0.05 -0.94 -9.88
N THR A 289 1.25 -1.08 -10.13
CA THR A 289 1.88 -2.41 -10.16
C THR A 289 1.82 -3.15 -8.82
N ARG A 290 1.79 -2.45 -7.69
CA ARG A 290 1.68 -3.09 -6.37
C ARG A 290 0.50 -4.06 -6.24
N TYR A 291 -0.62 -3.82 -6.94
CA TYR A 291 -1.79 -4.70 -6.87
C TYR A 291 -1.54 -6.07 -7.51
N GLU A 292 -0.62 -6.14 -8.45
CA GLU A 292 -0.15 -7.41 -9.01
C GLU A 292 0.72 -8.19 -8.02
N LEU A 293 1.61 -7.49 -7.30
CA LEU A 293 2.40 -8.10 -6.23
C LEU A 293 1.49 -8.59 -5.09
N TYR A 294 0.54 -7.75 -4.66
CA TYR A 294 -0.47 -8.14 -3.68
C TYR A 294 -1.26 -9.36 -4.13
N TRP A 295 -1.62 -9.45 -5.42
CA TRP A 295 -2.26 -10.63 -5.96
C TRP A 295 -1.38 -11.88 -5.78
N ILE A 296 -0.11 -11.83 -6.20
CA ILE A 296 0.86 -12.93 -6.05
C ILE A 296 0.99 -13.37 -4.58
N TRP A 297 1.04 -12.42 -3.64
CA TRP A 297 1.16 -12.73 -2.21
C TRP A 297 -0.12 -13.29 -1.64
N SER A 298 -1.28 -12.76 -2.06
CA SER A 298 -2.58 -13.24 -1.59
C SER A 298 -2.79 -14.72 -1.90
N THR A 299 -2.21 -15.25 -2.98
CA THR A 299 -2.31 -16.68 -3.33
C THR A 299 -1.50 -17.60 -2.41
N GLN A 300 -0.67 -17.05 -1.51
CA GLN A 300 0.13 -17.83 -0.54
C GLN A 300 -0.66 -18.16 0.74
N TYR A 301 -1.90 -17.68 0.85
CA TYR A 301 -2.71 -17.79 2.06
C TYR A 301 -4.00 -18.57 1.82
N GLN A 302 -4.55 -19.14 2.89
CA GLN A 302 -5.81 -19.88 2.87
C GLN A 302 -7.00 -18.94 2.58
N PRO A 303 -8.09 -19.44 1.98
CA PRO A 303 -9.22 -18.62 1.51
C PRO A 303 -9.85 -17.65 2.52
N HIS A 304 -9.78 -17.95 3.81
CA HIS A 304 -10.48 -17.20 4.86
C HIS A 304 -9.55 -16.55 5.89
N THR A 305 -8.23 -16.52 5.64
CA THR A 305 -7.35 -15.64 6.41
C THR A 305 -7.58 -14.20 6.00
N TRP A 306 -7.39 -13.28 6.96
CA TRP A 306 -7.57 -11.87 6.71
C TRP A 306 -6.26 -11.23 6.25
N GLN A 307 -6.39 -10.34 5.28
CA GLN A 307 -5.29 -9.63 4.67
C GLN A 307 -5.60 -8.14 4.63
N MET A 308 -4.58 -7.33 4.91
CA MET A 308 -4.66 -5.87 4.84
C MET A 308 -3.63 -5.34 3.84
N LEU A 309 -4.11 -4.65 2.81
CA LEU A 309 -3.29 -3.87 1.89
C LEU A 309 -3.18 -2.45 2.45
N VAL A 310 -1.97 -1.94 2.64
CA VAL A 310 -1.80 -0.58 3.17
C VAL A 310 -0.53 0.11 2.68
N ASP A 311 -0.56 1.44 2.53
CA ASP A 311 0.62 2.26 2.24
C ASP A 311 1.60 2.22 3.43
N ALA A 312 2.88 1.89 3.19
CA ALA A 312 3.86 1.81 4.28
C ALA A 312 4.30 3.18 4.81
N ARG A 313 4.39 4.19 3.92
CA ARG A 313 5.06 5.47 4.25
C ARG A 313 4.35 6.23 5.34
N ASP A 314 3.03 6.34 5.22
CA ASP A 314 2.18 7.23 6.00
C ASP A 314 1.10 6.46 6.77
N THR A 315 1.44 5.24 7.19
CA THR A 315 0.63 4.41 8.08
C THR A 315 1.31 4.19 9.42
N PHE A 316 0.51 4.27 10.49
CA PHE A 316 0.92 3.94 11.85
C PHE A 316 -0.16 3.09 12.53
N PHE A 317 0.25 2.09 13.32
CA PHE A 317 -0.67 1.20 14.02
C PHE A 317 -0.74 1.53 15.51
N GLN A 318 -1.95 1.64 16.03
CA GLN A 318 -2.23 1.86 17.45
C GLN A 318 -2.77 0.59 18.12
N GLU A 319 -3.51 -0.24 17.37
CA GLU A 319 -4.03 -1.55 17.81
C GLU A 319 -3.91 -2.60 16.70
N ASP A 320 -4.08 -3.88 17.04
CA ASP A 320 -4.02 -4.97 16.06
C ASP A 320 -5.20 -4.83 15.07
N PRO A 321 -4.93 -4.60 13.77
CA PRO A 321 -5.99 -4.36 12.80
C PRO A 321 -6.93 -5.56 12.60
N PHE A 322 -6.53 -6.76 13.03
CA PHE A 322 -7.30 -8.00 12.88
C PHE A 322 -8.06 -8.42 14.14
N ALA A 323 -7.97 -7.66 15.24
CA ALA A 323 -8.57 -8.03 16.52
C ALA A 323 -10.11 -8.13 16.45
N SER A 324 -10.74 -7.28 15.65
CA SER A 324 -12.21 -7.13 15.60
C SER A 324 -12.83 -7.49 14.24
N VAL A 325 -12.10 -8.19 13.37
CA VAL A 325 -12.65 -8.62 12.07
C VAL A 325 -13.63 -9.79 12.25
N PRO A 326 -14.69 -9.87 11.42
CA PRO A 326 -15.60 -11.00 11.49
C PRO A 326 -14.89 -12.28 11.04
N ARG A 327 -14.91 -13.31 11.89
CA ARG A 327 -14.41 -14.65 11.56
C ARG A 327 -15.56 -15.63 11.56
N GLU A 328 -15.76 -16.30 10.43
CA GLU A 328 -16.83 -17.28 10.29
C GLU A 328 -16.33 -18.70 10.50
N PRO A 329 -17.11 -19.55 11.18
CA PRO A 329 -16.73 -20.93 11.44
C PRO A 329 -16.76 -21.81 10.16
N ASN A 330 -17.58 -21.46 9.16
CA ASN A 330 -17.64 -22.21 7.91
C ASN A 330 -16.49 -21.82 6.98
N LEU A 331 -15.41 -22.61 7.01
CA LEU A 331 -14.23 -22.44 6.16
C LEU A 331 -14.38 -23.08 4.76
N GLN A 332 -15.52 -23.68 4.43
CA GLN A 332 -15.77 -24.33 3.12
C GLN A 332 -16.55 -23.44 2.16
N ARG A 333 -16.93 -22.23 2.59
CA ARG A 333 -17.63 -21.29 1.72
C ARG A 333 -16.73 -20.80 0.58
N LYS A 334 -17.34 -20.50 -0.55
CA LYS A 334 -16.63 -20.13 -1.79
C LYS A 334 -16.48 -18.62 -1.99
N ASN A 335 -16.86 -17.83 -0.99
CA ASN A 335 -16.84 -16.37 -1.05
C ASN A 335 -16.43 -15.79 0.30
N GLY A 336 -16.11 -14.50 0.32
CA GLY A 336 -15.67 -13.80 1.53
C GLY A 336 -16.05 -12.33 1.59
N VAL A 337 -15.56 -11.66 2.62
CA VAL A 337 -15.85 -10.25 2.92
C VAL A 337 -14.66 -9.37 2.56
N ILE A 338 -14.95 -8.16 2.07
CA ILE A 338 -13.96 -7.11 1.86
C ILE A 338 -14.43 -5.78 2.45
N PHE A 339 -13.49 -5.06 3.03
CA PHE A 339 -13.62 -3.76 3.67
C PHE A 339 -12.83 -2.71 2.88
N PHE A 340 -13.51 -1.62 2.54
CA PHE A 340 -12.90 -0.41 2.03
C PHE A 340 -13.05 0.73 3.03
N PHE A 341 -12.18 1.74 2.90
CA PHE A 341 -12.11 2.83 3.86
C PHE A 341 -12.25 4.17 3.13
N GLY A 342 -13.32 4.87 3.44
CA GLY A 342 -13.67 6.19 2.93
C GLY A 342 -12.68 7.26 3.40
N GLU A 343 -12.52 8.29 2.58
CA GLU A 343 -12.02 9.59 3.04
C GLU A 343 -13.19 10.42 3.59
N ASN A 344 -12.90 11.60 4.14
CA ASN A 344 -13.93 12.45 4.73
C ASN A 344 -14.91 12.98 3.65
N ALA A 345 -16.17 12.53 3.68
CA ALA A 345 -17.18 12.82 2.64
C ALA A 345 -17.61 14.30 2.54
N GLU A 346 -17.36 15.10 3.59
CA GLU A 346 -17.59 16.55 3.56
C GLU A 346 -16.45 17.27 2.84
N ALA A 347 -15.21 16.88 3.17
CA ALA A 347 -14.00 17.49 2.62
C ALA A 347 -13.70 17.05 1.19
N THR A 348 -13.94 15.77 0.86
CA THR A 348 -13.60 15.20 -0.45
C THR A 348 -14.74 14.39 -1.04
N ARG A 349 -15.04 14.69 -2.30
CA ARG A 349 -15.91 13.94 -3.19
C ARG A 349 -15.19 13.81 -4.52
N ILE A 350 -15.54 12.79 -5.31
CA ILE A 350 -14.89 12.52 -6.59
C ILE A 350 -14.89 13.77 -7.49
N GLY A 351 -16.01 14.47 -7.57
CA GLY A 351 -16.19 15.69 -8.37
C GLY A 351 -15.49 16.93 -7.84
N LYS A 352 -15.13 16.97 -6.55
CA LYS A 352 -14.39 18.11 -5.95
C LYS A 352 -12.87 17.93 -6.04
N SER A 353 -12.41 16.73 -6.31
CA SER A 353 -10.98 16.38 -6.34
C SER A 353 -10.46 16.40 -7.78
N ASP A 354 -9.62 17.38 -8.12
CA ASP A 354 -9.01 17.50 -9.45
C ASP A 354 -8.26 16.22 -9.87
N LYS A 355 -7.60 15.56 -8.90
CA LYS A 355 -6.89 14.31 -9.14
C LYS A 355 -7.84 13.17 -9.50
N ASN A 356 -8.88 12.93 -8.69
CA ASN A 356 -9.87 11.89 -8.99
C ASN A 356 -10.57 12.15 -10.32
N ARG A 357 -10.97 13.40 -10.59
CA ARG A 357 -11.51 13.81 -11.88
C ARG A 357 -10.59 13.47 -13.03
N LYS A 358 -9.30 13.80 -12.90
CA LYS A 358 -8.30 13.52 -13.93
C LYS A 358 -8.14 12.01 -14.14
N TRP A 359 -7.93 11.22 -13.10
CA TRP A 359 -7.71 9.78 -13.22
C TRP A 359 -8.89 9.08 -13.91
N LEU A 360 -10.10 9.28 -13.41
CA LEU A 360 -11.30 8.63 -13.95
C LEU A 360 -11.69 9.17 -15.34
N THR A 361 -11.49 10.47 -15.63
CA THR A 361 -11.75 11.00 -16.99
C THR A 361 -10.80 10.37 -18.01
N ASN A 362 -9.52 10.22 -17.68
CA ASN A 362 -8.53 9.66 -18.60
C ASN A 362 -8.70 8.15 -18.76
N ALA A 363 -9.17 7.44 -17.73
CA ALA A 363 -9.40 6.01 -17.79
C ALA A 363 -10.74 5.64 -18.45
N TYR A 364 -11.83 6.38 -18.16
CA TYR A 364 -13.20 5.95 -18.47
C TYR A 364 -14.07 7.03 -19.15
N GLY A 365 -13.54 8.24 -19.33
CA GLY A 365 -14.25 9.34 -19.98
C GLY A 365 -15.22 10.11 -19.08
N LEU A 366 -15.72 11.22 -19.61
CA LEU A 366 -16.53 12.20 -18.86
C LEU A 366 -17.87 11.66 -18.36
N LYS A 367 -18.47 10.69 -19.06
CA LYS A 367 -19.76 10.10 -18.65
C LYS A 367 -19.65 9.40 -17.30
N VAL A 368 -18.55 8.66 -17.06
CA VAL A 368 -18.31 7.96 -15.80
C VAL A 368 -18.12 8.96 -14.66
N ILE A 369 -17.38 10.05 -14.88
CA ILE A 369 -17.22 11.11 -13.87
C ILE A 369 -18.56 11.71 -13.46
N ARG A 370 -19.40 12.08 -14.42
CA ARG A 370 -20.71 12.69 -14.12
C ARG A 370 -21.59 11.76 -13.27
N ALA A 371 -21.51 10.45 -13.49
CA ALA A 371 -22.26 9.48 -12.69
C ALA A 371 -21.74 9.32 -11.25
N MET A 372 -20.48 9.72 -10.99
CA MET A 372 -19.78 9.47 -9.73
C MET A 372 -19.38 10.75 -8.99
N GLU A 373 -19.61 11.95 -9.54
CA GLU A 373 -19.03 13.19 -9.02
C GLU A 373 -19.45 13.52 -7.58
N ASP A 374 -20.69 13.20 -7.22
CA ASP A 374 -21.21 13.42 -5.86
C ASP A 374 -20.82 12.31 -4.88
N LYS A 375 -20.18 11.24 -5.34
CA LYS A 375 -19.83 10.12 -4.46
C LYS A 375 -18.62 10.47 -3.58
N PRO A 376 -18.61 10.04 -2.30
CA PRO A 376 -17.44 10.17 -1.45
C PRO A 376 -16.22 9.46 -2.05
N THR A 377 -15.02 9.99 -1.82
CA THR A 377 -13.80 9.27 -2.20
C THR A 377 -13.55 8.11 -1.25
N ILE A 378 -13.29 6.91 -1.78
CA ILE A 378 -12.84 5.75 -1.03
C ILE A 378 -11.34 5.59 -1.26
N CYS A 379 -10.51 5.46 -0.22
CA CYS A 379 -9.06 5.46 -0.34
C CYS A 379 -8.51 4.10 -0.79
N SER A 380 -7.74 4.06 -1.89
CA SER A 380 -7.14 2.81 -2.39
C SER A 380 -5.89 2.39 -1.59
N GLY A 381 -5.30 3.32 -0.84
CA GLY A 381 -4.13 3.09 0.00
C GLY A 381 -4.39 2.27 1.25
N ALA A 382 -5.65 1.92 1.54
CA ALA A 382 -6.02 0.96 2.57
C ALA A 382 -7.19 0.09 2.09
N THR A 383 -7.04 -1.23 2.16
CA THR A 383 -8.12 -2.18 1.85
C THR A 383 -7.88 -3.44 2.66
N MET A 384 -8.93 -4.07 3.16
CA MET A 384 -8.78 -5.25 4.01
C MET A 384 -9.85 -6.27 3.67
N GLY A 385 -9.56 -7.56 3.76
CA GLY A 385 -10.58 -8.58 3.54
C GLY A 385 -10.05 -9.97 3.70
N GLU A 386 -10.94 -10.93 3.56
CA GLU A 386 -10.54 -12.33 3.47
C GLU A 386 -9.84 -12.62 2.15
N GLN A 387 -8.85 -13.52 2.17
CA GLN A 387 -8.07 -13.89 0.99
C GLN A 387 -8.92 -14.09 -0.26
N ILE A 388 -10.00 -14.86 -0.18
CA ILE A 388 -10.82 -15.23 -1.33
C ILE A 388 -11.49 -14.03 -2.02
N ALA A 389 -11.94 -13.06 -1.22
CA ALA A 389 -12.59 -11.84 -1.71
C ALA A 389 -11.54 -10.81 -2.13
N LEU A 390 -10.48 -10.67 -1.34
CA LEU A 390 -9.39 -9.74 -1.61
C LEU A 390 -8.64 -10.12 -2.89
N GLU A 391 -8.35 -11.39 -3.11
CA GLU A 391 -7.71 -11.90 -4.34
C GLU A 391 -8.56 -11.59 -5.58
N THR A 392 -9.88 -11.68 -5.47
CA THR A 392 -10.82 -11.32 -6.54
C THR A 392 -10.80 -9.81 -6.82
N TYR A 393 -10.77 -8.98 -5.78
CA TYR A 393 -10.59 -7.54 -5.90
C TYR A 393 -9.23 -7.17 -6.52
N LEU A 394 -8.15 -7.88 -6.16
CA LEU A 394 -6.82 -7.66 -6.70
C LEU A 394 -6.76 -7.96 -8.21
N ARG A 395 -7.41 -9.04 -8.67
CA ARG A 395 -7.60 -9.31 -10.10
C ARG A 395 -8.32 -8.16 -10.79
N ALA A 396 -9.38 -7.63 -10.17
CA ALA A 396 -10.14 -6.51 -10.72
C ALA A 396 -9.24 -5.27 -10.87
N MET A 397 -8.47 -4.92 -9.85
CA MET A 397 -7.54 -3.78 -9.89
C MET A 397 -6.49 -3.90 -11.00
N VAL A 398 -5.92 -5.09 -11.20
CA VAL A 398 -4.97 -5.34 -12.30
C VAL A 398 -5.69 -5.27 -13.65
N ASN A 399 -6.88 -5.86 -13.76
CA ASN A 399 -7.67 -5.82 -14.99
C ASN A 399 -8.08 -4.40 -15.40
N GLU A 400 -8.38 -3.50 -14.46
CA GLU A 400 -8.67 -2.10 -14.81
C GLU A 400 -7.46 -1.39 -15.43
N PHE A 401 -6.23 -1.73 -15.01
CA PHE A 401 -5.04 -1.26 -15.71
C PHE A 401 -4.94 -1.87 -17.11
N ASP A 402 -5.11 -3.18 -17.25
CA ASP A 402 -5.03 -3.87 -18.54
C ASP A 402 -6.08 -3.38 -19.55
N GLU A 403 -7.25 -2.92 -19.08
CA GLU A 403 -8.30 -2.35 -19.93
C GLU A 403 -8.04 -0.89 -20.35
N THR A 404 -7.34 -0.11 -19.52
CA THR A 404 -7.25 1.35 -19.69
C THR A 404 -5.86 1.85 -20.06
N GLU A 405 -4.82 1.08 -19.72
CA GLU A 405 -3.39 1.38 -19.91
C GLU A 405 -2.97 2.78 -19.42
N ILE A 406 -3.74 3.36 -18.49
CA ILE A 406 -3.50 4.72 -18.00
C ILE A 406 -2.20 4.77 -17.19
N ARG A 407 -1.32 5.69 -17.58
CA ARG A 407 0.02 5.86 -17.00
C ARG A 407 0.11 6.96 -15.94
N LEU A 408 -1.04 7.47 -15.48
CA LEU A 408 -1.07 8.54 -14.49
C LEU A 408 -0.78 8.01 -13.09
N MET A 409 0.18 8.62 -12.40
CA MET A 409 0.44 8.33 -10.98
C MET A 409 -0.83 8.53 -10.15
N GLY A 410 -1.18 7.52 -9.35
CA GLY A 410 -2.39 7.50 -8.53
C GLY A 410 -3.65 7.02 -9.25
N ALA A 411 -3.55 6.54 -10.50
CA ALA A 411 -4.71 6.01 -11.22
C ALA A 411 -5.37 4.82 -10.53
N ASP A 412 -4.64 4.08 -9.68
CA ASP A 412 -5.19 3.04 -8.81
C ASP A 412 -6.31 3.56 -7.90
N GLN A 413 -6.21 4.80 -7.45
CA GLN A 413 -7.27 5.47 -6.69
C GLN A 413 -8.55 5.64 -7.52
N GLY A 414 -8.40 5.91 -8.83
CA GLY A 414 -9.51 5.95 -9.79
C GLY A 414 -10.12 4.58 -10.03
N PHE A 415 -9.30 3.56 -10.29
CA PHE A 415 -9.76 2.17 -10.48
C PHE A 415 -10.57 1.67 -9.28
N HIS A 416 -10.06 1.91 -8.07
CA HIS A 416 -10.72 1.50 -6.83
C HIS A 416 -12.13 2.10 -6.69
N ASN A 417 -12.27 3.42 -6.91
CA ASN A 417 -13.57 4.08 -6.84
C ASN A 417 -14.49 3.61 -7.98
N TYR A 418 -13.96 3.44 -9.19
CA TYR A 418 -14.75 2.96 -10.33
C TYR A 418 -15.30 1.55 -10.09
N LEU A 419 -14.46 0.61 -9.64
CA LEU A 419 -14.85 -0.78 -9.37
C LEU A 419 -15.98 -0.89 -8.34
N TYR A 420 -15.92 -0.06 -7.30
CA TYR A 420 -16.99 -0.01 -6.29
C TYR A 420 -18.25 0.67 -6.84
N TYR A 421 -18.16 1.92 -7.31
CA TYR A 421 -19.34 2.72 -7.67
C TYR A 421 -20.01 2.30 -8.97
N SER A 422 -19.31 1.58 -9.86
CA SER A 422 -19.93 0.97 -11.06
C SER A 422 -20.67 -0.34 -10.78
N GLY A 423 -20.53 -0.88 -9.56
CA GLY A 423 -21.07 -2.19 -9.19
C GLY A 423 -20.33 -3.39 -9.80
N LYS A 424 -19.18 -3.19 -10.49
CA LYS A 424 -18.38 -4.27 -11.10
C LYS A 424 -18.02 -5.37 -10.08
N LEU A 425 -17.79 -5.03 -8.82
CA LEU A 425 -17.45 -5.99 -7.77
C LEU A 425 -18.67 -6.71 -7.15
N GLN A 426 -19.89 -6.18 -7.33
CA GLN A 426 -21.09 -6.62 -6.60
C GLN A 426 -21.51 -8.06 -6.95
N TYR A 427 -21.31 -8.48 -8.20
CA TYR A 427 -21.66 -9.83 -8.66
C TYR A 427 -20.44 -10.71 -8.89
N ALA A 428 -19.31 -10.37 -8.28
CA ALA A 428 -18.14 -11.25 -8.30
C ALA A 428 -18.43 -12.42 -7.36
N GLU A 429 -18.50 -13.65 -7.90
CA GLU A 429 -18.94 -14.86 -7.17
C GLU A 429 -18.21 -15.08 -5.83
N ARG A 430 -16.94 -14.68 -5.75
CA ARG A 430 -16.06 -14.86 -4.59
C ARG A 430 -16.12 -13.71 -3.59
N ILE A 431 -16.87 -12.65 -3.87
CA ILE A 431 -17.13 -11.54 -2.95
C ILE A 431 -18.58 -11.64 -2.48
N ARG A 432 -18.76 -11.96 -1.21
CA ARG A 432 -20.08 -12.05 -0.58
C ARG A 432 -20.61 -10.67 -0.21
N SER A 433 -19.76 -9.82 0.35
CA SER A 433 -20.15 -8.49 0.82
C SER A 433 -18.98 -7.52 0.80
N ILE A 434 -19.27 -6.28 0.45
CA ILE A 434 -18.36 -5.15 0.50
C ILE A 434 -18.88 -4.17 1.54
N THR A 435 -18.07 -3.88 2.56
CA THR A 435 -18.38 -2.83 3.55
C THR A 435 -17.46 -1.66 3.32
N VAL A 436 -18.02 -0.45 3.17
CA VAL A 436 -17.22 0.78 3.14
C VAL A 436 -17.41 1.50 4.46
N PHE A 437 -16.32 1.71 5.19
CA PHE A 437 -16.35 2.50 6.42
C PHE A 437 -16.10 3.97 6.07
N ASP A 438 -16.95 4.87 6.55
CA ASP A 438 -16.65 6.30 6.46
C ASP A 438 -15.36 6.61 7.24
N GLN A 439 -14.63 7.64 6.84
CA GLN A 439 -13.48 8.14 7.60
C GLN A 439 -13.88 8.34 9.08
N GLY A 440 -13.01 7.93 10.02
CA GLY A 440 -13.27 7.99 11.46
C GLY A 440 -14.21 6.89 11.98
N ARG A 441 -14.46 5.84 11.21
CA ARG A 441 -15.18 4.64 11.64
C ARG A 441 -14.39 3.39 11.27
N GLY A 442 -14.56 2.33 12.08
CA GLY A 442 -13.97 1.03 11.80
C GLY A 442 -12.47 0.97 12.08
N ILE A 443 -11.75 0.20 11.26
CA ILE A 443 -10.37 -0.22 11.54
C ILE A 443 -9.34 0.82 11.06
N VAL A 444 -9.61 1.54 9.98
CA VAL A 444 -8.68 2.49 9.37
C VAL A 444 -9.27 3.88 9.33
N ASN A 445 -8.53 4.85 9.87
CA ASN A 445 -8.88 6.26 9.80
C ASN A 445 -7.97 7.00 8.80
N ASN A 446 -8.55 7.35 7.64
CA ASN A 446 -7.87 8.06 6.56
C ASN A 446 -7.79 9.56 6.84
N MET A 447 -6.60 10.09 7.11
CA MET A 447 -6.39 11.48 7.50
C MET A 447 -6.16 12.43 6.30
N GLY A 448 -6.04 11.89 5.08
CA GLY A 448 -5.51 12.62 3.94
C GLY A 448 -6.34 13.81 3.46
N ALA A 449 -7.67 13.74 3.60
CA ALA A 449 -8.63 14.76 3.17
C ALA A 449 -8.86 15.86 4.22
N MET A 450 -8.35 15.70 5.45
CA MET A 450 -8.66 16.57 6.58
C MET A 450 -7.82 17.85 6.62
N ARG A 451 -7.58 18.46 5.44
CA ARG A 451 -6.70 19.64 5.29
C ARG A 451 -7.44 20.97 5.27
N THR A 452 -8.76 20.94 5.28
CA THR A 452 -9.60 22.13 5.14
C THR A 452 -9.92 22.82 6.46
N LYS A 453 -9.65 22.15 7.59
CA LYS A 453 -9.88 22.64 8.96
C LYS A 453 -8.78 22.11 9.88
N GLU A 454 -8.59 22.74 11.03
CA GLU A 454 -7.70 22.25 12.08
C GLU A 454 -8.24 20.93 12.70
N PRO A 455 -7.39 20.04 13.24
CA PRO A 455 -7.84 18.75 13.81
C PRO A 455 -8.88 18.89 14.89
N ASN A 456 -8.78 19.95 15.69
CA ASN A 456 -9.66 20.19 16.83
C ASN A 456 -11.08 20.59 16.37
N GLU A 457 -11.24 20.98 15.11
CA GLU A 457 -12.53 21.26 14.50
C GLU A 457 -13.21 20.00 13.97
N TRP A 458 -12.45 18.90 13.86
CA TRP A 458 -12.96 17.60 13.46
C TRP A 458 -13.35 16.76 14.68
N GLY A 459 -14.44 16.01 14.58
CA GLY A 459 -14.88 15.08 15.64
C GLY A 459 -15.11 15.77 16.98
N ASN A 460 -15.62 17.00 16.98
CA ASN A 460 -15.85 17.79 18.19
C ASN A 460 -14.58 17.98 19.05
N GLY A 461 -13.41 18.03 18.42
CA GLY A 461 -12.12 18.21 19.10
C GLY A 461 -11.55 16.95 19.75
N LYS A 462 -12.14 15.78 19.49
CA LYS A 462 -11.71 14.50 20.11
C LYS A 462 -10.89 13.60 19.19
N LEU A 463 -10.72 13.98 17.92
CA LEU A 463 -10.04 13.17 16.90
C LEU A 463 -8.58 12.86 17.26
N ILE A 464 -7.86 13.83 17.85
CA ILE A 464 -6.48 13.66 18.29
C ILE A 464 -6.42 14.09 19.74
N GLN A 465 -5.95 13.21 20.62
CA GLN A 465 -5.71 13.55 22.02
C GLN A 465 -4.25 13.27 22.37
N THR A 466 -3.72 14.09 23.28
CA THR A 466 -2.41 13.84 23.87
C THR A 466 -2.59 13.09 25.17
N GLU A 467 -2.05 11.89 25.25
CA GLU A 467 -2.09 11.11 26.49
C GLU A 467 -1.28 11.84 27.58
N ALA A 468 -1.92 12.15 28.71
CA ALA A 468 -1.35 13.03 29.73
C ALA A 468 -0.04 12.52 30.34
N LYS A 469 0.18 11.19 30.34
CA LYS A 469 1.37 10.58 30.96
C LYS A 469 2.55 10.46 30.01
N SER A 470 2.31 10.01 28.78
CA SER A 470 3.35 9.74 27.79
C SER A 470 3.63 10.94 26.89
N GLY A 471 2.66 11.85 26.74
CA GLY A 471 2.67 12.87 25.70
C GLY A 471 2.38 12.29 24.30
N ASP A 472 1.96 11.02 24.20
CA ASP A 472 1.67 10.38 22.92
C ASP A 472 0.44 11.00 22.27
N GLN A 473 0.51 11.21 20.96
CA GLN A 473 -0.67 11.57 20.17
C GLN A 473 -1.42 10.29 19.77
N VAL A 474 -2.66 10.17 20.25
CA VAL A 474 -3.57 9.07 19.94
C VAL A 474 -4.67 9.59 19.03
N VAL A 475 -4.91 8.89 17.93
CA VAL A 475 -5.98 9.20 16.99
C VAL A 475 -7.21 8.33 17.30
N PHE A 476 -8.36 8.96 17.44
CA PHE A 476 -9.62 8.31 17.76
C PHE A 476 -10.54 8.22 16.53
N ASN A 477 -11.43 7.26 16.55
CA ASN A 477 -12.62 7.25 15.72
C ASN A 477 -13.66 8.26 16.25
N TRP A 478 -14.73 8.51 15.49
CA TRP A 478 -15.80 9.42 15.88
C TRP A 478 -16.61 8.95 17.08
N ASP A 479 -16.57 7.65 17.38
CA ASP A 479 -17.20 7.04 18.55
C ASP A 479 -16.28 7.03 19.79
N GLU A 480 -15.15 7.77 19.72
CA GLU A 480 -14.18 7.89 20.81
C GLU A 480 -13.41 6.59 21.12
N THR A 481 -13.52 5.56 20.26
CA THR A 481 -12.61 4.41 20.28
C THR A 481 -11.26 4.77 19.65
N ILE A 482 -10.19 4.09 20.05
CA ILE A 482 -8.88 4.27 19.40
C ILE A 482 -8.98 3.76 17.96
N SER A 483 -8.48 4.52 17.00
CA SER A 483 -8.40 4.05 15.61
C SER A 483 -7.28 3.00 15.49
N PRO A 484 -7.56 1.72 15.17
CA PRO A 484 -6.51 0.69 15.12
C PRO A 484 -5.38 1.05 14.15
N VAL A 485 -5.74 1.61 12.99
CA VAL A 485 -4.79 2.06 11.97
C VAL A 485 -5.03 3.52 11.63
N VAL A 486 -3.97 4.31 11.64
CA VAL A 486 -3.96 5.71 11.20
C VAL A 486 -3.24 5.78 9.87
N HIS A 487 -3.95 6.15 8.80
CA HIS A 487 -3.43 6.19 7.45
C HIS A 487 -3.37 7.63 6.92
N GLN A 488 -2.37 7.94 6.10
CA GLN A 488 -2.09 9.28 5.58
C GLN A 488 -1.84 10.32 6.69
N PHE A 489 -1.27 9.89 7.82
CA PHE A 489 -1.03 10.78 8.98
C PHE A 489 -0.10 11.96 8.63
N ASP A 490 0.78 11.78 7.64
CA ASP A 490 1.77 12.78 7.23
C ASP A 490 1.16 13.96 6.46
N ARG A 491 -0.11 13.83 6.05
CA ARG A 491 -0.87 14.91 5.41
C ARG A 491 -1.28 15.98 6.41
N PHE A 492 -1.23 15.66 7.70
CA PHE A 492 -1.35 16.61 8.78
C PHE A 492 0.02 16.85 9.42
N LYS A 493 0.65 17.99 9.11
CA LYS A 493 2.07 18.27 9.44
C LYS A 493 2.44 18.04 10.91
N PRO A 494 1.65 18.46 11.92
CA PRO A 494 1.97 18.21 13.32
C PRO A 494 2.02 16.72 13.67
N LEU A 495 1.06 15.94 13.19
CA LEU A 495 1.01 14.48 13.42
C LEU A 495 2.13 13.76 12.65
N GLY A 496 2.37 14.16 11.40
CA GLY A 496 3.54 13.71 10.64
C GLY A 496 4.86 13.97 11.35
N ARG A 497 5.04 15.17 11.92
CA ARG A 497 6.23 15.51 12.71
C ARG A 497 6.34 14.64 13.96
N PHE A 498 5.24 14.43 14.68
CA PHE A 498 5.21 13.59 15.86
C PHE A 498 5.61 12.15 15.54
N PHE A 499 4.94 11.49 14.60
CA PHE A 499 5.23 10.10 14.27
C PHE A 499 6.65 9.93 13.70
N TYR A 500 7.05 10.73 12.70
CA TYR A 500 8.38 10.57 12.09
C TYR A 500 9.54 10.94 13.04
N ARG A 501 9.41 12.00 13.85
CA ARG A 501 10.54 12.53 14.63
C ARG A 501 10.58 12.05 16.06
N VAL A 502 9.45 11.71 16.65
CA VAL A 502 9.33 11.28 18.05
C VAL A 502 9.08 9.79 18.10
N LYS A 503 7.93 9.33 17.58
CA LYS A 503 7.48 7.96 17.82
C LYS A 503 8.34 6.90 17.14
N THR A 504 8.73 7.12 15.89
CA THR A 504 9.64 6.22 15.17
C THR A 504 10.99 6.10 15.86
N LYS A 505 11.53 7.19 16.44
CA LYS A 505 12.81 7.15 17.15
C LYS A 505 12.72 6.38 18.47
N GLU A 506 11.62 6.54 19.21
CA GLU A 506 11.32 5.73 20.41
C GLU A 506 11.29 4.25 20.06
N LEU A 507 10.51 3.87 19.04
CA LEU A 507 10.39 2.48 18.59
C LEU A 507 11.74 1.90 18.16
N ALA A 508 12.53 2.66 17.40
CA ALA A 508 13.86 2.24 16.96
C ALA A 508 14.80 1.99 18.15
N LYS A 509 14.83 2.89 19.14
CA LYS A 509 15.63 2.75 20.36
C LYS A 509 15.22 1.51 21.17
N ASP A 510 13.92 1.30 21.34
CA ASP A 510 13.38 0.12 22.03
C ASP A 510 13.75 -1.19 21.30
N TRP A 511 13.75 -1.17 19.97
CA TRP A 511 14.21 -2.31 19.18
C TRP A 511 15.71 -2.55 19.35
N GLU A 512 16.56 -1.52 19.25
CA GLU A 512 18.01 -1.63 19.44
C GLU A 512 18.36 -2.21 20.82
N GLN A 513 17.68 -1.73 21.88
CA GLN A 513 17.85 -2.23 23.23
C GLN A 513 17.49 -3.73 23.32
N ARG A 514 16.36 -4.15 22.75
CA ARG A 514 15.97 -5.57 22.70
C ARG A 514 16.99 -6.43 21.95
N GLN A 515 17.56 -5.94 20.86
CA GLN A 515 18.61 -6.66 20.12
C GLN A 515 19.90 -6.78 20.95
N ALA A 516 20.28 -5.72 21.66
CA ALA A 516 21.44 -5.74 22.56
C ALA A 516 21.23 -6.77 23.69
N ASP A 517 20.05 -6.82 24.28
CA ASP A 517 19.75 -7.77 25.37
C ASP A 517 19.68 -9.22 24.88
N LYS A 518 19.15 -9.47 23.67
CA LYS A 518 19.23 -10.80 23.01
C LYS A 518 20.69 -11.23 22.79
N LYS A 519 21.56 -10.32 22.35
CA LYS A 519 23.00 -10.61 22.16
C LYS A 519 23.70 -10.92 23.47
N LYS A 520 23.37 -10.22 24.56
CA LYS A 520 23.90 -10.51 25.91
C LYS A 520 23.47 -11.90 26.38
N LYS A 521 22.19 -12.26 26.21
CA LYS A 521 21.65 -13.58 26.58
C LYS A 521 22.26 -14.75 25.82
N LYS A 522 22.75 -14.55 24.59
CA LYS A 522 23.44 -15.59 23.80
C LYS A 522 24.91 -15.81 24.21
N LYS A 523 25.49 -14.92 25.00
CA LYS A 523 26.89 -15.01 25.48
C LYS A 523 27.02 -15.65 26.86
N VAL A 524 25.91 -15.70 27.59
CA VAL A 524 25.74 -16.48 28.83
C VAL A 524 25.30 -17.88 28.43
#